data_AF-A0A8J6QLQ3-F1
#
_entry.id   AF-A0A8J6QLQ3-F1
#
_cell.length_a   1.000
_cell.length_b   1.000
_cell.length_c   1.000
_cell.angle_alpha   90.00
_cell.angle_beta   90.00
_cell.angle_gamma   90.00
#
_symmetry.space_group_name_H-M   'P 1'
#
loop_
_entity.id
_entity.type
_entity.pdbx_description
1 polymer ?
#
loop_
_entity_poly.entity_id
_entity_poly.type
_entity_poly.pdbx_seq_one_letter_code
_entity_poly.pdbx_strand_id
1 'polypeptide(L)'
;MRKLLPIIVLFLALLTGFKVNAQSEPLIGQVVMFAGNFAPRGWALCNGQLLPISSNTALFSILGTTYGGDGRTNFALPDLRGRVVVHPGAGPGLSSYRLGQKGGDEKSNVVKDISAFNKGINVNSNVGNRGGEGQTINNIQPYQAINYIIALKGVYPSRN
;
A
#
# COMPACT_ATOMS: atom_id res chain seq x y z
N MET A 1 46.63 -26.93 30.53
CA MET A 1 45.35 -26.18 30.61
C MET A 1 44.96 -25.43 29.32
N ARG A 2 45.86 -25.16 28.36
CA ARG A 2 45.58 -24.35 27.14
C ARG A 2 44.81 -25.07 26.00
N LYS A 3 44.56 -26.38 26.08
CA LYS A 3 43.86 -27.14 25.02
C LYS A 3 42.36 -27.34 25.23
N LEU A 4 41.82 -26.94 26.40
CA LEU A 4 40.37 -27.01 26.69
C LEU A 4 39.60 -25.73 26.29
N LEU A 5 40.29 -24.59 26.19
CA LEU A 5 39.67 -23.30 25.83
C LEU A 5 38.97 -23.30 24.45
N PRO A 6 39.55 -23.85 23.36
CA PRO A 6 38.89 -23.81 22.05
C PRO A 6 37.68 -24.74 21.94
N ILE A 7 37.65 -25.83 22.70
CA ILE A 7 36.53 -26.78 22.70
C ILE A 7 35.30 -26.17 23.40
N ILE A 8 35.52 -25.39 24.47
CA ILE A 8 34.45 -24.69 25.19
C ILE A 8 33.83 -23.58 24.32
N VAL A 9 34.64 -22.84 23.55
CA VAL A 9 34.14 -21.79 22.64
C VAL A 9 33.30 -22.39 21.50
N LEU A 10 33.74 -23.52 20.93
CA LEU A 10 33.00 -24.22 19.87
C LEU A 10 31.69 -24.83 20.39
N PHE A 11 31.66 -25.32 21.63
CA PHE A 11 30.47 -25.88 22.25
C PHE A 11 29.48 -24.80 22.71
N LEU A 12 29.96 -23.64 23.15
CA LEU A 12 29.13 -22.49 23.51
C LEU A 12 28.46 -21.84 22.28
N ALA A 13 29.16 -21.82 21.14
CA ALA A 13 28.61 -21.33 19.87
C ALA A 13 27.49 -22.25 19.32
N LEU A 14 27.51 -23.54 19.64
CA LEU A 14 26.45 -24.50 19.29
C LEU A 14 25.21 -24.40 20.19
N LEU A 15 25.35 -23.83 21.40
CA LEU A 15 24.24 -23.61 22.33
C LEU A 15 23.47 -22.31 22.05
N THR A 16 24.14 -21.29 21.50
CA THR A 16 23.51 -20.07 20.98
C THR A 16 23.09 -20.32 19.53
N GLY A 17 21.95 -20.97 19.32
CA GLY A 17 21.41 -21.18 17.99
C GLY A 17 21.31 -19.87 17.22
N PHE A 18 22.26 -19.63 16.30
CA PHE A 18 22.10 -18.63 15.26
C PHE A 18 20.86 -19.04 14.46
N LYS A 19 19.74 -18.39 14.74
CA LYS A 19 18.61 -18.38 13.84
C LYS A 19 19.07 -17.62 12.60
N VAL A 20 19.69 -18.33 11.65
CA VAL A 20 19.81 -17.84 10.28
C VAL A 20 18.38 -17.79 9.75
N ASN A 21 17.73 -16.64 9.91
CA ASN A 21 16.54 -16.34 9.13
C ASN A 21 17.02 -16.20 7.69
N ALA A 22 16.83 -17.25 6.89
CA ALA A 22 17.12 -17.25 5.45
C ALA A 22 16.20 -16.31 4.65
N GLN A 23 15.32 -15.59 5.34
CA GLN A 23 14.47 -14.57 4.75
C GLN A 23 15.21 -13.24 4.86
N SER A 24 15.53 -12.63 3.71
CA SER A 24 16.06 -11.26 3.64
C SER A 24 15.28 -10.37 4.62
N GLU A 25 15.97 -9.73 5.55
CA GLU A 25 15.30 -8.81 6.48
C GLU A 25 14.58 -7.75 5.65
N PRO A 26 13.25 -7.60 5.81
CA PRO A 26 12.49 -6.66 4.99
C PRO A 26 12.96 -5.22 5.28
N LEU A 27 12.82 -4.34 4.30
CA LEU A 27 13.02 -2.92 4.56
C LEU A 27 11.79 -2.36 5.31
N ILE A 28 12.03 -1.52 6.31
CA ILE A 28 10.93 -0.83 7.00
C ILE A 28 10.15 0.00 5.96
N GLY A 29 8.83 -0.13 5.96
CA GLY A 29 7.95 0.54 5.00
C GLY A 29 7.81 -0.18 3.66
N GLN A 30 8.49 -1.31 3.44
CA GLN A 30 8.29 -2.14 2.25
C GLN A 30 6.88 -2.71 2.23
N VAL A 31 6.20 -2.56 1.09
CA VAL A 31 4.88 -3.14 0.83
C VAL A 31 5.05 -4.37 -0.05
N VAL A 32 4.43 -5.47 0.34
CA VAL A 32 4.41 -6.72 -0.44
C VAL A 32 2.99 -7.28 -0.53
N MET A 33 2.75 -8.09 -1.56
CA MET A 33 1.52 -8.86 -1.71
C MET A 33 1.57 -10.08 -0.80
N PHE A 34 0.47 -10.37 -0.12
CA PHE A 34 0.32 -11.46 0.83
C PHE A 34 -1.03 -12.15 0.67
N ALA A 35 -1.00 -13.47 0.49
CA ALA A 35 -2.21 -14.27 0.24
C ALA A 35 -3.02 -14.61 1.51
N GLY A 36 -2.45 -14.43 2.71
CA GLY A 36 -3.13 -14.74 3.98
C GLY A 36 -4.02 -13.59 4.48
N ASN A 37 -4.95 -13.92 5.38
CA ASN A 37 -5.93 -12.97 5.95
C ASN A 37 -5.48 -12.29 7.26
N PHE A 38 -4.20 -12.41 7.64
CA PHE A 38 -3.66 -11.81 8.85
C PHE A 38 -2.31 -11.17 8.58
N ALA A 39 -1.91 -10.17 9.36
CA ALA A 39 -0.55 -9.64 9.28
C ALA A 39 0.39 -10.47 10.17
N PRO A 40 1.49 -11.05 9.62
CA PRO A 40 2.51 -11.69 10.43
C PRO A 40 3.15 -10.71 11.43
N ARG A 41 3.84 -11.23 12.44
CA ARG A 41 4.54 -10.39 13.43
C ARG A 41 5.57 -9.49 12.73
N GLY A 42 5.54 -8.19 13.05
CA GLY A 42 6.41 -7.20 12.41
C GLY A 42 5.87 -6.65 11.09
N TRP A 43 4.67 -7.06 10.69
CA TRP A 43 3.94 -6.55 9.54
C TRP A 43 2.57 -6.01 9.96
N ALA A 44 1.97 -5.19 9.10
CA ALA A 44 0.60 -4.72 9.23
C ALA A 44 -0.13 -4.78 7.89
N LEU A 45 -1.45 -4.94 7.90
CA LEU A 45 -2.27 -4.83 6.69
C LEU A 45 -2.34 -3.36 6.23
N CYS A 46 -2.25 -3.14 4.92
CA CYS A 46 -2.44 -1.82 4.29
C CYS A 46 -3.94 -1.47 4.18
N ASN A 47 -4.59 -1.27 5.32
CA ASN A 47 -6.02 -0.99 5.46
C ASN A 47 -6.34 0.43 5.97
N GLY A 48 -5.36 1.34 6.00
CA GLY A 48 -5.57 2.69 6.52
C GLY A 48 -5.57 2.84 8.05
N GLN A 49 -5.18 1.80 8.80
CA GLN A 49 -5.16 1.87 10.26
C GLN A 49 -4.19 2.95 10.80
N LEU A 50 -4.58 3.56 11.93
CA LEU A 50 -3.73 4.49 12.67
C LEU A 50 -2.81 3.71 13.61
N LEU A 51 -1.52 4.06 13.60
CA LEU A 51 -0.50 3.49 14.46
C LEU A 51 0.15 4.57 15.34
N PRO A 52 0.51 4.22 16.59
CA PRO A 52 1.23 5.15 17.46
C PRO A 52 2.66 5.37 16.96
N ILE A 53 3.08 6.63 16.91
CA ILE A 53 4.44 7.03 16.52
C ILE A 53 5.46 6.49 17.53
N SER A 54 5.14 6.52 18.83
CA SER A 54 6.04 6.11 19.91
C SER A 54 6.59 4.68 19.76
N SER A 55 5.81 3.78 19.16
CA SER A 55 6.21 2.38 18.95
C SER A 55 6.72 2.09 17.53
N ASN A 56 6.59 3.04 16.60
CA ASN A 56 6.90 2.86 15.17
C ASN A 56 7.65 4.07 14.59
N THR A 57 8.56 4.65 15.37
CA THR A 57 9.30 5.88 15.01
C THR A 57 10.03 5.77 13.67
N ALA A 58 10.67 4.61 13.41
CA ALA A 58 11.39 4.34 12.17
C ALA A 58 10.48 4.22 10.94
N LEU A 59 9.25 3.71 11.10
CA LEU A 59 8.28 3.69 10.00
C LEU A 59 7.72 5.08 9.75
N PHE A 60 7.45 5.84 10.82
CA PHE A 60 6.96 7.21 10.73
C PHE A 60 7.95 8.15 10.02
N SER A 61 9.27 8.00 10.23
CA SER A 61 10.26 8.81 9.51
C SER A 61 10.29 8.56 8.00
N ILE A 62 9.72 7.44 7.53
CA ILE A 62 9.61 7.09 6.12
C ILE A 62 8.27 7.58 5.55
N LEU A 63 7.16 7.24 6.20
CA LEU A 63 5.81 7.53 5.68
C LEU A 63 5.28 8.93 6.02
N GLY A 64 5.74 9.51 7.13
CA GLY A 64 5.20 10.73 7.70
C GLY A 64 3.69 10.64 7.90
N THR A 65 2.99 11.72 7.53
CA THR A 65 1.52 11.83 7.58
C THR A 65 0.89 11.68 6.20
N THR A 66 1.62 11.18 5.19
CA THR A 66 1.15 11.09 3.80
C THR A 66 -0.19 10.36 3.65
N TYR A 67 -0.45 9.38 4.51
CA TYR A 67 -1.69 8.59 4.47
C TYR A 67 -2.71 8.99 5.54
N GLY A 68 -2.41 10.01 6.36
CA GLY A 68 -3.24 10.50 7.46
C GLY A 68 -2.58 10.43 8.84
N GLY A 69 -3.38 10.69 9.87
CA GLY A 69 -2.94 10.83 11.26
C GLY A 69 -2.61 12.27 11.65
N ASP A 70 -2.30 12.47 12.93
CA ASP A 70 -2.04 13.80 13.51
C ASP A 70 -0.58 14.24 13.42
N GLY A 71 0.34 13.33 13.07
CA GLY A 71 1.78 13.60 12.96
C GLY A 71 2.47 13.89 14.28
N ARG A 72 1.77 13.73 15.42
CA ARG A 72 2.28 14.01 16.78
C ARG A 72 2.24 12.77 17.65
N THR A 73 1.09 12.10 17.68
CA THR A 73 0.88 10.87 18.44
C THR A 73 0.72 9.66 17.53
N ASN A 74 0.17 9.85 16.33
CA ASN A 74 -0.20 8.81 15.42
C ASN A 74 0.05 9.18 13.94
N PHE A 75 0.13 8.15 13.12
CA PHE A 75 0.18 8.23 11.67
C PHE A 75 -0.64 7.09 11.07
N ALA A 76 -1.13 7.25 9.86
CA ALA A 76 -1.89 6.22 9.17
C ALA A 76 -1.02 5.40 8.22
N LEU A 77 -1.37 4.13 8.05
CA LEU A 77 -0.84 3.29 6.98
C LEU A 77 -1.55 3.57 5.64
N PRO A 78 -0.99 3.16 4.50
CA PRO A 78 -1.73 3.15 3.23
C PRO A 78 -3.04 2.36 3.33
N ASP A 79 -4.09 2.84 2.67
CA ASP A 79 -5.34 2.11 2.49
C ASP A 79 -5.44 1.61 1.05
N LEU A 80 -5.15 0.33 0.84
CA LEU A 80 -5.12 -0.32 -0.47
C LEU A 80 -6.34 -1.24 -0.69
N ARG A 81 -7.35 -1.19 0.18
CA ARG A 81 -8.58 -1.97 0.02
C ARG A 81 -9.37 -1.46 -1.18
N GLY A 82 -9.72 -2.37 -2.09
CA GLY A 82 -10.44 -2.03 -3.33
C GLY A 82 -9.62 -1.15 -4.30
N ARG A 83 -8.30 -1.06 -4.14
CA ARG A 83 -7.45 -0.17 -4.94
C ARG A 83 -6.33 -0.93 -5.62
N VAL A 84 -6.00 -0.47 -6.82
CA VAL A 84 -4.79 -0.85 -7.55
C VAL A 84 -3.69 0.16 -7.23
N VAL A 85 -2.48 -0.32 -7.01
CA VAL A 85 -1.32 0.54 -6.75
C VAL A 85 -0.87 1.19 -8.05
N VAL A 86 -0.63 2.51 -8.00
CA VAL A 86 -0.08 3.30 -9.10
C VAL A 86 1.17 4.02 -8.61
N HIS A 87 2.21 4.06 -9.44
CA HIS A 87 3.44 4.77 -9.11
C HIS A 87 3.22 6.29 -9.13
N PRO A 88 3.73 7.06 -8.14
CA PRO A 88 3.63 8.51 -8.14
C PRO A 88 4.50 9.15 -9.23
N GLY A 89 4.13 10.35 -9.68
CA GLY A 89 4.86 11.13 -10.68
C GLY A 89 4.09 11.29 -11.98
N ALA A 90 4.74 11.97 -12.93
CA ALA A 90 4.22 12.18 -14.28
C ALA A 90 5.22 11.57 -15.28
N GLY A 91 4.77 10.58 -16.05
CA GLY A 91 5.48 10.14 -17.24
C GLY A 91 5.11 11.00 -18.45
N PRO A 92 5.94 11.04 -19.51
CA PRO A 92 5.58 11.72 -20.77
C PRO A 92 4.24 11.22 -21.29
N GLY A 93 3.25 12.12 -21.43
CA GLY A 93 1.89 11.77 -21.88
C GLY A 93 1.00 11.08 -20.85
N LEU A 94 1.45 10.92 -19.60
CA LEU A 94 0.66 10.32 -18.52
C LEU A 94 0.15 11.38 -17.54
N SER A 95 -0.94 11.07 -16.85
CA SER A 95 -1.41 11.88 -15.73
C SER A 95 -0.39 11.92 -14.59
N SER A 96 -0.33 13.04 -13.87
CA SER A 96 0.51 13.17 -12.67
C SER A 96 -0.21 12.62 -11.45
N TYR A 97 0.45 11.70 -10.73
CA TYR A 97 -0.07 11.13 -9.48
C TYR A 97 0.78 11.56 -8.29
N ARG A 98 0.14 12.10 -7.24
CA ARG A 98 0.83 12.41 -5.98
C ARG A 98 0.89 11.16 -5.10
N LEU A 99 1.97 10.98 -4.36
CA LEU A 99 2.05 9.90 -3.37
C LEU A 99 0.91 10.03 -2.35
N GLY A 100 0.20 8.93 -2.09
CA GLY A 100 -0.97 8.91 -1.19
C GLY A 100 -2.27 9.41 -1.83
N GLN A 101 -2.25 9.86 -3.09
CA GLN A 101 -3.46 10.25 -3.82
C GLN A 101 -4.39 9.04 -4.00
N LYS A 102 -5.66 9.23 -3.66
CA LYS A 102 -6.74 8.27 -3.94
C LYS A 102 -7.52 8.77 -5.16
N GLY A 103 -7.82 7.89 -6.10
CA GLY A 103 -8.57 8.22 -7.30
C GLY A 103 -9.10 6.96 -8.00
N GLY A 104 -9.82 7.18 -9.12
CA GLY A 104 -10.51 6.14 -9.87
C GLY A 104 -11.92 5.87 -9.38
N ASP A 105 -12.78 5.40 -10.28
CA ASP A 105 -14.14 4.96 -10.01
C ASP A 105 -14.27 3.47 -10.37
N GLU A 106 -14.78 2.67 -9.44
CA GLU A 106 -15.11 1.25 -9.65
C GLU A 106 -16.24 1.05 -10.66
N LYS A 107 -17.05 2.10 -10.84
CA LYS A 107 -18.32 2.09 -11.55
C LYS A 107 -18.40 3.33 -12.44
N SER A 108 -18.52 3.14 -13.75
CA SER A 108 -18.77 4.26 -14.67
C SER A 108 -20.26 4.36 -15.00
N ASN A 109 -20.78 5.60 -15.06
CA ASN A 109 -22.12 5.88 -15.55
C ASN A 109 -22.00 6.46 -16.96
N VAL A 110 -22.43 5.67 -17.95
CA VAL A 110 -22.42 6.03 -19.37
C VAL A 110 -23.15 7.36 -19.65
N VAL A 111 -24.13 7.73 -18.81
CA VAL A 111 -24.87 8.99 -18.94
C VAL A 111 -24.03 10.22 -18.57
N LYS A 112 -23.08 10.11 -17.64
CA LYS A 112 -22.14 11.22 -17.33
C LYS A 112 -21.23 11.54 -18.51
N ASP A 113 -20.79 10.50 -19.23
CA ASP A 113 -19.95 10.67 -20.42
C ASP A 113 -20.73 11.30 -21.58
N ILE A 114 -21.99 10.88 -21.80
CA ILE A 114 -22.86 11.45 -22.85
C ILE A 114 -23.28 12.89 -22.53
N SER A 115 -23.59 13.20 -21.27
CA SER A 115 -23.97 14.57 -20.86
C SER A 115 -22.79 15.55 -20.95
N ALA A 116 -21.54 15.11 -20.76
CA ALA A 116 -20.36 15.93 -20.99
C ALA A 116 -20.17 16.27 -22.49
N PHE A 117 -20.49 15.35 -23.39
CA PHE A 117 -20.47 15.58 -24.85
C PHE A 117 -21.56 16.57 -25.29
N ASN A 118 -22.79 16.42 -24.79
CA ASN A 118 -23.91 17.30 -25.15
C ASN A 118 -23.77 18.74 -24.64
N LYS A 119 -22.90 19.00 -23.65
CA LYS A 119 -22.64 20.35 -23.12
C LYS A 119 -22.04 21.32 -24.15
N GLY A 120 -21.49 20.82 -25.25
CA GLY A 120 -21.00 21.63 -26.39
C GLY A 120 -22.03 21.86 -27.50
N ILE A 121 -23.21 21.22 -27.41
CA ILE A 121 -24.23 21.20 -28.47
C ILE A 121 -25.45 21.98 -27.97
N ASN A 122 -25.58 23.26 -28.36
CA ASN A 122 -26.78 24.08 -28.14
C ASN A 122 -27.90 23.63 -29.11
N VAL A 123 -28.37 22.40 -28.98
CA VAL A 123 -29.52 21.90 -29.75
C VAL A 123 -30.69 21.78 -28.78
N ASN A 124 -31.74 22.59 -29.00
CA ASN A 124 -33.03 22.46 -28.33
C ASN A 124 -33.77 21.24 -28.88
N SER A 125 -33.23 20.06 -28.61
CA SER A 125 -33.82 18.79 -28.94
C SER A 125 -34.21 18.10 -27.65
N ASN A 126 -35.52 17.87 -27.47
CA ASN A 126 -36.07 16.94 -26.48
C ASN A 126 -35.68 15.50 -26.86
N VAL A 127 -34.37 15.21 -26.92
CA VAL A 127 -33.86 13.84 -26.96
C VAL A 127 -34.06 13.31 -25.56
N GLY A 128 -35.25 12.75 -25.31
CA GLY A 128 -35.42 11.87 -24.17
C GLY A 128 -34.37 10.77 -24.30
N ASN A 129 -33.48 10.66 -23.32
CA ASN A 129 -32.50 9.58 -23.20
C ASN A 129 -33.23 8.25 -22.96
N ARG A 130 -33.95 7.77 -23.99
CA ARG A 130 -34.72 6.54 -23.96
C ARG A 130 -33.78 5.38 -24.25
N GLY A 131 -33.04 4.99 -23.22
CA GLY A 131 -32.28 3.73 -23.18
C GLY A 131 -30.97 3.85 -22.42
N GLY A 132 -30.96 3.51 -21.13
CA GLY A 132 -29.73 3.37 -20.34
C GLY A 132 -29.58 4.31 -19.14
N GLU A 133 -30.55 5.19 -18.87
CA GLU A 133 -30.56 6.01 -17.66
C GLU A 133 -30.49 5.12 -16.40
N GLY A 134 -29.34 5.13 -15.74
CA GLY A 134 -29.07 4.38 -14.51
C GLY A 134 -28.28 3.09 -14.66
N GLN A 135 -27.91 2.66 -15.88
CA GLN A 135 -27.06 1.46 -16.05
C GLN A 135 -25.61 1.81 -15.72
N THR A 136 -25.23 1.54 -14.48
CA THR A 136 -23.85 1.63 -14.05
C THR A 136 -23.10 0.40 -14.54
N ILE A 137 -22.09 0.60 -15.38
CA ILE A 137 -21.23 -0.47 -15.85
C ILE A 137 -20.06 -0.65 -14.88
N ASN A 138 -19.69 -1.92 -14.66
CA ASN A 138 -18.49 -2.23 -13.88
C ASN A 138 -17.26 -1.85 -14.70
N ASN A 139 -16.40 -1.00 -14.14
CA ASN A 139 -15.16 -0.55 -14.80
C ASN A 139 -13.94 -1.37 -14.34
N ILE A 140 -14.15 -2.40 -13.51
CA ILE A 140 -13.07 -3.21 -12.96
C ILE A 140 -12.78 -4.37 -13.93
N GLN A 141 -11.53 -4.48 -14.36
CA GLN A 141 -10.99 -5.66 -15.06
C GLN A 141 -11.12 -6.93 -14.19
N PRO A 142 -11.11 -8.16 -14.75
CA PRO A 142 -11.06 -9.38 -13.94
C PRO A 142 -9.90 -9.33 -12.94
N TYR A 143 -10.17 -9.58 -11.66
CA TYR A 143 -9.18 -9.47 -10.60
C TYR A 143 -9.30 -10.61 -9.59
N GLN A 144 -8.16 -10.98 -9.00
CA GLN A 144 -8.09 -11.80 -7.80
C GLN A 144 -7.59 -10.92 -6.66
N ALA A 145 -8.40 -10.79 -5.60
CA ALA A 145 -8.00 -10.00 -4.44
C ALA A 145 -6.98 -10.77 -3.60
N ILE A 146 -5.87 -10.12 -3.30
CA ILE A 146 -4.87 -10.53 -2.30
C ILE A 146 -4.53 -9.33 -1.41
N ASN A 147 -4.08 -9.59 -0.20
CA ASN A 147 -3.80 -8.53 0.76
C ASN A 147 -2.47 -7.86 0.45
N TYR A 148 -2.37 -6.58 0.81
CA TYR A 148 -1.09 -5.89 0.90
C TYR A 148 -0.70 -5.77 2.36
N ILE A 149 0.56 -6.11 2.67
CA ILE A 149 1.14 -5.93 3.99
C ILE A 149 2.36 -5.02 3.91
N ILE A 150 2.59 -4.25 4.97
CA ILE A 150 3.72 -3.35 5.13
C ILE A 150 4.59 -3.75 6.31
N ALA A 151 5.91 -3.71 6.13
CA ALA A 151 6.87 -4.04 7.18
C ALA A 151 6.93 -2.90 8.22
N LEU A 152 6.57 -3.22 9.46
CA LEU A 152 6.72 -2.33 10.63
C LEU A 152 8.12 -2.40 11.24
N LYS A 153 8.80 -3.54 11.05
CA LYS A 153 10.14 -3.83 11.57
C LYS A 153 11.02 -4.38 10.46
N GLY A 154 12.32 -4.09 10.52
CA GLY A 154 13.27 -4.52 9.51
C GLY A 154 14.48 -3.60 9.45
N VAL A 155 15.21 -3.65 8.34
CA VAL A 155 16.36 -2.77 8.08
C VAL A 155 15.86 -1.39 7.68
N TYR A 156 16.43 -0.34 8.27
CA TYR A 156 16.12 1.03 7.86
C TYR A 156 16.75 1.31 6.49
N PRO A 157 15.98 1.73 5.47
CA PRO A 157 16.53 2.02 4.15
C PRO A 157 17.46 3.25 4.21
N SER A 158 18.71 3.09 3.81
CA SER A 158 19.63 4.21 3.64
C SER A 158 19.22 5.04 2.42
N ARG A 159 19.10 6.35 2.59
CA ARG A 159 18.94 7.28 1.46
C ARG A 159 20.34 7.51 0.86
N ASN A 160 20.49 7.27 -0.44
CA ASN A 160 21.68 7.66 -1.20
C ASN A 160 21.60 9.14 -1.59
#